data_AF-A0AAD4VK34-F1
#
_entry.id   AF-A0AAD4VK34-F1
#
_cell.length_a   1.000
_cell.length_b   1.000
_cell.length_c   1.000
_cell.angle_alpha   90.00
_cell.angle_beta   90.00
_cell.angle_gamma   90.00
#
_symmetry.space_group_name_H-M   'P 1'
#
loop_
_entity.id
_entity.type
_entity.pdbx_description
1 polymer ?
#
loop_
_entity_poly.entity_id
_entity_poly.type
_entity_poly.pdbx_seq_one_letter_code
_entity_poly.pdbx_strand_id
1 'polypeptide(L)'
;MSKLISPNQVSFMPGRHITDNILIAQELMHKFQTSKGKKGFMTWKINLSKAYDRLNWNFIKYVITKVGLPPNLIHLIMACISTEIPSLCHWRAF
;
A
#
# COMPACT_ATOMS: atom_id res chain seq x y z
N MET A 1 -4.58 -15.97 7.71
CA MET A 1 -4.09 -14.84 6.89
C MET A 1 -4.96 -14.52 5.67
N SER A 2 -5.71 -15.48 5.11
CA SER A 2 -6.58 -15.25 3.93
C SER A 2 -7.70 -14.22 4.12
N LYS A 3 -8.08 -13.87 5.36
CA LYS A 3 -9.03 -12.78 5.65
C LYS A 3 -8.38 -11.38 5.75
N LEU A 4 -7.05 -11.28 5.77
CA LEU A 4 -6.36 -10.00 5.95
C LEU A 4 -6.07 -9.28 4.62
N ILE A 5 -5.95 -10.05 3.54
CA ILE A 5 -5.55 -9.54 2.22
C ILE A 5 -6.80 -9.44 1.35
N SER A 6 -7.12 -8.24 0.90
CA SER A 6 -8.21 -8.02 -0.05
C SER A 6 -7.93 -8.71 -1.39
N PRO A 7 -8.93 -9.23 -2.11
CA PRO A 7 -8.76 -9.72 -3.48
C PRO A 7 -8.19 -8.65 -4.41
N ASN A 8 -8.43 -7.37 -4.13
CA ASN A 8 -7.98 -6.24 -4.95
C ASN A 8 -6.56 -5.75 -4.58
N GLN A 9 -5.88 -6.39 -3.61
CA GLN A 9 -4.53 -6.02 -3.19
C GLN A 9 -3.48 -6.71 -4.06
N VAL A 10 -3.16 -6.14 -5.21
CA VAL A 10 -2.27 -6.76 -6.19
C VAL A 10 -0.79 -6.59 -5.82
N SER A 11 -0.41 -5.45 -5.25
CA SER A 11 0.99 -5.12 -4.98
C SER A 11 1.60 -5.96 -3.85
N PHE A 12 2.85 -6.37 -4.02
CA PHE A 12 3.67 -7.11 -3.04
C PHE A 12 3.10 -8.47 -2.60
N MET A 13 2.18 -9.05 -3.38
CA MET A 13 1.61 -10.37 -3.12
C MET A 13 2.17 -11.40 -4.12
N PRO A 14 2.71 -12.53 -3.65
CA PRO A 14 3.19 -13.58 -4.55
C PRO A 14 2.04 -14.11 -5.41
N GLY A 15 2.29 -14.25 -6.71
CA GLY A 15 1.29 -14.69 -7.69
C GLY A 15 0.30 -13.62 -8.17
N ARG A 16 0.45 -12.35 -7.74
CA ARG A 16 -0.29 -11.21 -8.30
C ARG A 16 0.68 -10.30 -9.04
N HIS A 17 0.33 -9.90 -10.26
CA HIS A 17 1.24 -9.19 -11.15
C HIS A 17 0.86 -7.73 -11.30
N ILE A 18 1.86 -6.85 -11.42
CA ILE A 18 1.61 -5.41 -11.61
C ILE A 18 0.80 -5.09 -12.87
N THR A 19 0.82 -6.00 -13.85
CA THR A 19 0.01 -5.95 -15.07
C THR A 19 -1.49 -5.89 -14.78
N ASP A 20 -1.96 -6.50 -13.69
CA ASP A 20 -3.38 -6.49 -13.33
C ASP A 20 -3.86 -5.07 -13.01
N ASN A 21 -3.03 -4.27 -12.32
CA ASN A 21 -3.33 -2.86 -12.05
C ASN A 21 -3.32 -2.01 -13.33
N ILE A 22 -2.43 -2.32 -14.29
CA ILE A 22 -2.37 -1.63 -15.58
C ILE A 22 -3.65 -1.89 -16.38
N LEU A 23 -4.10 -3.15 -16.41
CA LEU A 23 -5.33 -3.53 -17.10
C LEU A 23 -6.56 -2.83 -16.50
N ILE A 24 -6.67 -2.81 -15.16
CA ILE A 24 -7.74 -2.09 -14.46
C ILE A 24 -7.73 -0.59 -14.82
N ALA A 25 -6.55 0.03 -14.86
CA ALA A 25 -6.43 1.44 -15.23
C ALA A 25 -6.85 1.70 -16.68
N GLN A 26 -6.47 0.81 -17.61
CA GLN A 26 -6.88 0.89 -19.00
C GLN A 26 -8.40 0.75 -19.15
N GLU A 27 -9.02 -0.19 -18.44
CA GLU A 27 -10.47 -0.38 -18.47
C GLU A 27 -11.21 0.85 -17.91
N LEU A 28 -10.70 1.44 -16.82
CA LEU A 28 -11.23 2.69 -16.28
C LEU A 28 -11.17 3.81 -17.32
N MET A 29 -10.00 4.04 -17.93
CA MET A 29 -9.80 5.05 -18.97
C MET A 29 -10.71 4.83 -20.19
N HIS A 30 -10.88 3.57 -20.59
CA HIS A 30 -11.79 3.23 -21.68
C HIS A 30 -13.24 3.55 -21.33
N LYS A 31 -13.70 3.25 -20.10
CA LYS A 31 -15.04 3.63 -19.62
C LYS A 31 -15.23 5.14 -19.58
N PHE A 32 -14.22 5.89 -19.17
CA PHE A 32 -14.27 7.37 -19.24
C PHE A 32 -14.52 7.87 -20.66
N GLN A 33 -13.79 7.33 -21.65
CA GLN A 33 -13.86 7.76 -23.04
C GLN A 33 -15.16 7.35 -23.75
N THR A 34 -15.68 6.16 -23.42
CA THR A 34 -16.86 5.59 -24.09
C THR A 34 -18.18 5.93 -23.39
N SER A 35 -18.12 6.49 -22.18
CA SER A 35 -19.32 6.89 -21.46
C SER A 35 -20.04 8.06 -22.14
N LYS A 36 -21.33 7.86 -22.44
CA LYS A 36 -22.24 8.89 -22.99
C LYS A 36 -23.29 9.37 -21.98
N GLY A 37 -23.14 8.97 -20.71
CA GLY A 37 -24.11 9.25 -19.65
C GLY A 37 -24.05 10.71 -19.17
N LYS A 38 -25.21 11.29 -18.82
CA LYS A 38 -25.31 12.67 -18.30
C LYS A 38 -24.59 12.89 -16.96
N LYS A 39 -24.28 11.82 -16.22
CA LYS A 39 -23.44 11.85 -15.02
C LYS A 39 -22.02 11.48 -15.45
N GLY A 40 -21.08 12.43 -15.33
CA GLY A 40 -19.66 12.16 -15.57
C GLY A 40 -19.10 11.11 -14.60
N PHE A 41 -18.07 10.41 -15.04
CA PHE A 41 -17.31 9.49 -14.19
C PHE A 41 -16.23 10.26 -13.43
N MET A 42 -15.81 9.73 -12.27
CA MET A 42 -14.68 10.26 -11.49
C MET A 42 -13.91 9.08 -10.90
N THR A 43 -12.58 9.17 -10.89
CA THR A 43 -11.69 8.18 -10.28
C THR A 43 -10.72 8.90 -9.37
N TRP A 44 -10.43 8.28 -8.22
CA TRP A 44 -9.46 8.80 -7.26
C TRP A 44 -8.19 7.99 -7.30
N LYS A 45 -7.08 8.66 -7.60
CA LYS A 45 -5.74 8.10 -7.46
C LYS A 45 -5.14 8.59 -6.16
N ILE A 46 -5.01 7.69 -5.19
CA ILE A 46 -4.35 7.97 -3.91
C ILE A 46 -2.89 7.55 -4.04
N ASN A 47 -1.96 8.50 -3.89
CA ASN A 47 -0.53 8.23 -3.92
C ASN A 47 0.00 8.01 -2.50
N LEU A 48 0.28 6.75 -2.15
CA LEU A 48 0.78 6.37 -0.83
C LEU A 48 2.24 6.75 -0.60
N SER A 49 3.04 6.99 -1.66
CA SER A 49 4.46 7.38 -1.53
C SER A 49 4.65 8.59 -0.63
N LYS A 50 3.74 9.57 -0.69
CA LYS A 50 3.76 10.77 0.18
C LYS A 50 3.07 10.56 1.53
N ALA A 51 2.30 9.48 1.68
CA ALA A 51 1.63 9.15 2.93
C ALA A 51 2.59 8.44 3.90
N TYR A 52 3.59 7.72 3.39
CA TYR A 52 4.61 7.06 4.20
C TYR A 52 5.42 8.03 5.06
N ASP A 53 5.67 9.25 4.57
CA ASP A 53 6.39 10.31 5.31
C ASP A 53 5.64 10.81 6.55
N ARG A 54 4.33 10.55 6.65
CA ARG A 54 3.45 11.07 7.72
C ARG A 54 2.84 9.96 8.57
N LEU A 55 3.43 8.77 8.56
CA LEU A 55 2.89 7.65 9.32
C LEU A 55 3.08 7.84 10.82
N ASN A 56 2.01 7.56 11.56
CA ASN A 56 2.05 7.52 13.01
C ASN A 56 2.50 6.13 13.48
N TRP A 57 3.70 6.02 14.02
CA TRP A 57 4.27 4.74 14.48
C TRP A 57 3.44 4.07 15.59
N ASN A 58 2.78 4.85 16.46
CA ASN A 58 1.90 4.31 17.48
C ASN A 58 0.66 3.66 16.86
N PHE A 59 0.13 4.23 15.77
CA PHE A 59 -0.97 3.63 15.03
C PHE A 59 -0.55 2.30 14.38
N ILE A 60 0.65 2.24 13.78
CA ILE A 60 1.17 0.99 13.21
C ILE A 60 1.30 -0.07 14.29
N LYS A 61 1.92 0.25 15.43
CA LYS A 61 2.05 -0.66 16.58
C LYS A 61 0.70 -1.18 17.05
N TYR A 62 -0.29 -0.30 17.14
CA TYR A 62 -1.66 -0.67 17.53
C TYR A 62 -2.27 -1.67 16.55
N VAL A 63 -2.20 -1.40 15.24
CA VAL A 63 -2.77 -2.26 14.20
C VAL A 63 -2.10 -3.63 14.18
N ILE A 64 -0.76 -3.70 14.16
CA ILE A 64 -0.05 -4.99 14.10
C ILE A 64 -0.25 -5.85 15.36
N THR A 65 -0.48 -5.19 16.50
CA THR A 65 -0.87 -5.88 17.75
C THR A 65 -2.29 -6.45 17.63
N LYS A 66 -3.25 -5.68 17.08
CA LYS A 66 -4.63 -6.14 16.89
C LYS A 66 -4.78 -7.23 15.83
N VAL A 67 -3.90 -7.24 14.82
CA VAL A 67 -3.79 -8.32 13.83
C VAL A 67 -3.31 -9.64 14.47
N GLY A 68 -2.70 -9.58 15.65
CA GLY A 68 -2.25 -10.75 16.40
C GLY A 68 -0.87 -11.27 15.95
N LEU A 69 0.02 -10.38 15.49
CA LEU A 69 1.39 -10.78 15.19
C LEU A 69 2.16 -11.18 16.46
N PRO A 70 3.13 -12.12 16.37
CA PRO A 70 3.95 -12.51 17.51
C PRO A 70 4.71 -11.31 18.13
N PRO A 71 4.84 -11.23 19.47
CA PRO A 71 5.51 -10.12 20.13
C PRO A 71 6.95 -9.85 19.65
N ASN A 72 7.72 -10.91 19.37
CA ASN A 72 9.08 -10.79 18.85
C ASN A 72 9.11 -10.13 17.47
N LEU A 73 8.14 -10.45 16.61
CA LEU A 73 8.01 -9.85 15.28
C LEU A 73 7.56 -8.39 15.38
N ILE A 74 6.63 -8.08 16.28
CA ILE A 74 6.22 -6.68 16.56
C ILE A 74 7.43 -5.88 17.02
N HIS A 75 8.25 -6.41 17.93
CA HIS A 75 9.45 -5.73 18.41
C HIS A 75 10.44 -5.44 17.27
N LEU A 76 10.69 -6.43 16.40
CA LEU A 76 11.56 -6.26 15.24
C LEU A 76 11.03 -5.19 14.27
N ILE A 77 9.75 -5.24 13.93
CA ILE A 77 9.11 -4.26 13.03
C ILE A 77 9.21 -2.86 13.64
N MET A 78 8.90 -2.71 14.92
CA MET A 78 8.96 -1.41 15.60
C MET A 78 10.40 -0.87 15.64
N ALA A 79 11.39 -1.72 15.92
CA ALA A 79 12.79 -1.32 15.91
C ALA A 79 13.21 -0.77 14.53
N CYS A 80 12.85 -1.45 13.43
CA CYS A 80 13.20 -1.03 12.08
C CYS A 80 12.56 0.31 11.66
N ILE A 81 11.33 0.60 12.08
CA ILE A 81 10.60 1.81 11.64
C ILE A 81 10.82 3.01 12.57
N SER A 82 11.20 2.79 13.83
CA SER A 82 11.43 3.88 14.81
C SER A 82 12.87 4.38 14.86
N THR A 83 13.82 3.62 14.32
CA THR A 83 15.20 4.09 14.19
C THR A 83 15.32 4.98 12.97
N GLU A 84 15.61 6.26 13.15
CA GLU A 84 16.34 7.00 12.12
C GLU A 84 17.69 6.32 12.01
N ILE A 85 17.95 5.61 10.91
CA ILE A 85 19.23 4.95 10.67
C ILE A 85 19.99 5.78 9.63
N PRO A 86 20.99 6.59 10.02
CA PRO A 86 21.89 7.22 9.05
C PRO A 86 22.92 6.25 8.44
N SER A 87 23.12 5.06 9.02
CA SER A 87 24.30 4.22 8.75
C SER A 87 24.05 2.80 8.22
N LEU A 88 22.83 2.26 8.26
CA LEU A 88 22.52 0.93 7.69
C LEU A 88 21.92 1.00 6.28
N CYS A 89 21.46 2.19 5.89
CA CYS A 89 20.82 2.44 4.61
C CYS A 89 21.56 3.56 3.88
N HIS A 90 22.66 3.23 3.22
CA HIS A 90 23.24 4.08 2.19
C HIS A 90 22.30 4.07 0.98
N TRP A 91 21.12 4.69 1.11
CA TRP A 91 20.26 5.03 -0.03
C TRP A 91 20.90 6.21 -0.74
N ARG A 92 21.88 5.90 -1.59
CA ARG A 92 22.26 6.79 -2.68
C ARG A 92 21.11 6.77 -3.68
N ALA A 93 20.56 7.96 -3.87
CA ALA A 93 19.53 8.36 -4.82
C ALA A 93 19.32 7.42 -6.01
N PHE A 94 18.07 6.97 -6.16
CA PHE A 94 17.36 7.07 -7.42
C PHE A 94 16.28 8.12 -7.26
#